data_AF-A0A9E1ICS3-F1
#
_entry.id   AF-A0A9E1ICS3-F1
#
_cell.length_a   1.000
_cell.length_b   1.000
_cell.length_c   1.000
_cell.angle_alpha   90.00
_cell.angle_beta   90.00
_cell.angle_gamma   90.00
#
_symmetry.space_group_name_H-M   'P 1'
#
loop_
_entity.id
_entity.type
_entity.pdbx_description
1 polymer ?
#
loop_
_entity_poly.entity_id
_entity_poly.type
_entity_poly.pdbx_seq_one_letter_code
_entity_poly.pdbx_strand_id
1 'polypeptide(L)'
;MSLLSESIVYLDNAATVFPKPPEVLDGALDLYKRYGVNPGRSGYDLCMIGGDLVETTRRELTEFFGGTDPNRLCFAYNASDALNLLIWGMAGEGDHVITTTVEHNSVIRPLNHLKRDGLIDVDFVPTAADGQVDPQDIEKHIRPNTRLVVCNHGSNVIGAIQPVGEIGKICRERGIRFVIDTAQTAGVVPIDMKAMCIDALAFTGHKSLLAPTGIGGLYITERVEVKHTRAGGTGVRSAYPYHLDEYPFRLEVGTVNVLGIVALHLAQQYIAKRGMDKIYAHEMELFKVMQEGIEAIDGVTIHGTKSLTNRLPVLSITVKGWDPSDVGTLLDGDYNIACRTGLQCAPLIHDQMGTSPRGTVRLSLGPMNVASDVDAAIKAVQSIAEMRR
;
A
#
# COMPACT_ATOMS: atom_id res chain seq x y z
N MET A 1 22.75 -22.79 4.34
CA MET A 1 21.69 -21.95 4.94
C MET A 1 20.36 -22.70 4.85
N SER A 2 20.19 -23.72 5.68
CA SER A 2 18.89 -24.37 5.93
C SER A 2 18.60 -24.10 7.42
N LEU A 3 17.92 -22.98 7.70
CA LEU A 3 17.54 -22.58 9.06
C LEU A 3 16.03 -22.74 9.30
N LEU A 4 15.32 -23.38 8.38
CA LEU A 4 13.89 -23.69 8.53
C LEU A 4 13.72 -25.18 8.22
N SER A 5 13.89 -26.03 9.23
CA SER A 5 13.61 -27.48 9.10
C SER A 5 12.11 -27.78 9.07
N GLU A 6 11.26 -26.81 9.39
CA GLU A 6 9.80 -26.87 9.28
C GLU A 6 9.28 -25.70 8.42
N SER A 7 8.25 -25.96 7.61
CA SER A 7 7.61 -24.96 6.76
C SER A 7 6.91 -23.92 7.64
N ILE A 8 7.38 -22.68 7.61
CA ILE A 8 6.78 -21.54 8.31
C ILE A 8 5.38 -21.23 7.76
N VAL A 9 4.43 -20.94 8.65
CA VAL A 9 3.11 -20.42 8.27
C VAL A 9 3.21 -18.89 8.24
N TYR A 10 3.24 -18.30 7.05
CA TYR A 10 3.44 -16.85 6.89
C TYR A 10 2.12 -16.08 6.77
N LEU A 11 1.76 -15.33 7.82
CA LEU A 11 0.54 -14.52 7.90
C LEU A 11 0.84 -13.02 8.12
N ASP A 12 1.95 -12.51 7.57
CA ASP A 12 2.30 -11.08 7.60
C ASP A 12 2.36 -10.43 6.20
N ASN A 13 1.55 -10.93 5.25
CA ASN A 13 1.53 -10.45 3.87
C ASN A 13 1.17 -8.95 3.72
N ALA A 14 0.40 -8.39 4.65
CA ALA A 14 0.10 -6.95 4.68
C ALA A 14 1.32 -6.09 5.08
N ALA A 15 2.40 -6.67 5.61
CA ALA A 15 3.69 -5.99 5.75
C ALA A 15 4.51 -6.13 4.46
N THR A 16 4.73 -7.37 4.01
CA THR A 16 5.28 -7.69 2.69
C THR A 16 4.84 -9.08 2.30
N VAL A 17 4.49 -9.28 1.03
CA VAL A 17 4.08 -10.61 0.57
C VAL A 17 5.24 -11.60 0.64
N PHE A 18 5.01 -12.82 1.11
CA PHE A 18 6.03 -13.86 1.11
C PHE A 18 5.41 -15.26 0.96
N PRO A 19 6.09 -16.17 0.23
CA PRO A 19 7.23 -15.91 -0.66
C PRO A 19 6.84 -15.04 -1.86
N LYS A 20 7.81 -14.36 -2.47
CA LYS A 20 7.60 -13.75 -3.80
C LYS A 20 7.52 -14.87 -4.85
N PRO A 21 6.76 -14.70 -5.95
CA PRO A 21 6.78 -15.68 -7.03
C PRO A 21 8.21 -15.89 -7.58
N PRO A 22 8.72 -17.12 -7.70
CA PRO A 22 10.07 -17.37 -8.21
C PRO A 22 10.29 -16.81 -9.61
N GLU A 23 9.29 -16.91 -10.49
CA GLU A 23 9.34 -16.36 -11.86
C GLU A 23 9.52 -14.83 -11.90
N VAL A 24 9.16 -14.12 -10.83
CA VAL A 24 9.40 -12.68 -10.69
C VAL A 24 10.84 -12.41 -10.24
N LEU A 25 11.28 -13.03 -9.14
CA LEU A 25 12.61 -12.74 -8.57
C LEU A 25 13.75 -13.30 -9.42
N ASP A 26 13.66 -14.58 -9.80
CA ASP A 26 14.70 -15.23 -10.59
C ASP A 26 14.79 -14.63 -11.98
N GLY A 27 13.63 -14.32 -12.58
CA GLY A 27 13.55 -13.63 -13.87
C GLY A 27 14.16 -12.23 -13.82
N ALA A 28 13.89 -11.46 -12.76
CA ALA A 28 14.46 -10.13 -12.61
C ALA A 28 15.98 -10.16 -12.44
N LEU A 29 16.49 -11.10 -11.65
CA LEU A 29 17.94 -11.29 -11.48
C LEU A 29 18.61 -11.72 -12.78
N ASP A 30 18.00 -12.61 -13.56
CA ASP A 30 18.53 -13.05 -14.85
C ASP A 30 18.57 -11.90 -15.88
N LEU A 31 17.49 -11.12 -15.99
CA LEU A 31 17.44 -9.96 -16.86
C LEU A 31 18.44 -8.89 -16.43
N TYR A 32 18.56 -8.62 -15.13
CA TYR A 32 19.50 -7.63 -14.62
C TYR A 32 20.96 -8.04 -14.83
N LYS A 33 21.30 -9.33 -14.71
CA LYS A 33 22.64 -9.84 -15.06
C LYS A 33 23.01 -9.58 -16.52
N ARG A 34 22.02 -9.59 -17.42
CA ARG A 34 22.21 -9.37 -18.87
C ARG A 34 22.19 -7.90 -19.27
N TYR A 35 21.35 -7.08 -18.63
CA TYR A 35 21.02 -5.72 -19.09
C TYR A 35 21.10 -4.63 -18.00
N GLY A 36 21.63 -4.92 -16.81
CA GLY A 36 21.68 -4.02 -15.65
C GLY A 36 22.67 -2.85 -15.76
N VAL A 37 22.60 -2.09 -16.85
CA VAL A 37 23.33 -0.83 -17.06
C VAL A 37 22.44 0.38 -16.75
N ASN A 38 23.01 1.59 -16.74
CA ASN A 38 22.23 2.80 -16.49
C ASN A 38 21.33 3.12 -17.71
N PRO A 39 19.99 3.14 -17.57
CA PRO A 39 19.06 3.20 -18.70
C PRO A 39 18.94 4.61 -19.28
N GLY A 40 18.81 4.71 -20.60
CA GLY A 40 18.50 5.98 -21.30
C GLY A 40 19.58 7.07 -21.25
N ARG A 41 20.79 6.79 -20.76
CA ARG A 41 21.88 7.78 -20.59
C ARG A 41 23.00 7.70 -21.62
N SER A 42 22.91 6.79 -22.58
CA SER A 42 23.92 6.54 -23.62
C SER A 42 23.29 5.89 -24.84
N GLY A 43 24.00 5.90 -25.98
CA GLY A 43 23.49 5.39 -27.25
C GLY A 43 23.83 3.93 -27.58
N TYR A 44 24.37 3.15 -26.63
CA TYR A 44 24.71 1.74 -26.87
C TYR A 44 23.53 0.81 -26.57
N ASP A 45 23.49 -0.35 -27.24
CA ASP A 45 22.34 -1.26 -27.26
C ASP A 45 21.80 -1.64 -25.88
N LEU A 46 22.68 -2.01 -24.93
CA LEU A 46 22.24 -2.39 -23.58
C LEU A 46 21.55 -1.23 -22.84
N CYS A 47 21.97 0.02 -23.07
CA CYS A 47 21.35 1.20 -22.48
C CYS A 47 19.97 1.48 -23.08
N MET A 48 19.80 1.21 -24.39
CA MET A 48 18.51 1.32 -25.08
C MET A 48 17.54 0.23 -24.58
N ILE A 49 17.99 -1.04 -24.50
CA ILE A 49 17.18 -2.15 -23.98
C ILE A 49 16.73 -1.88 -22.53
N GLY A 50 17.64 -1.39 -21.67
CA GLY A 50 17.31 -1.01 -20.30
C GLY A 50 16.30 0.14 -20.24
N GLY A 51 16.44 1.14 -21.12
CA GLY A 51 15.48 2.25 -21.25
C GLY A 51 14.10 1.79 -21.70
N ASP A 52 14.03 0.94 -22.73
CA ASP A 52 12.79 0.38 -23.25
C ASP A 52 12.04 -0.42 -22.20
N LEU A 53 12.75 -1.15 -21.34
CA LEU A 53 12.14 -1.90 -20.24
C LEU A 53 11.55 -0.97 -19.18
N VAL A 54 12.25 0.12 -18.84
CA VAL A 54 11.72 1.15 -17.92
C VAL A 54 10.44 1.76 -18.48
N GLU A 55 10.45 2.18 -19.75
CA GLU A 55 9.29 2.79 -20.40
C GLU A 55 8.13 1.80 -20.63
N THR A 56 8.44 0.54 -20.92
CA THR A 56 7.41 -0.52 -21.03
C THR A 56 6.74 -0.76 -19.67
N THR A 57 7.53 -0.90 -18.61
CA THR A 57 6.98 -1.06 -17.24
C THR A 57 6.12 0.14 -16.85
N ARG A 58 6.58 1.34 -17.21
CA ARG A 58 5.86 2.60 -16.96
C ARG A 58 4.50 2.62 -17.67
N ARG A 59 4.45 2.22 -18.94
CA ARG A 59 3.23 2.09 -19.73
C ARG A 59 2.27 1.06 -19.15
N GLU A 60 2.76 -0.13 -18.81
CA GLU A 60 1.94 -1.21 -18.23
C GLU A 60 1.31 -0.79 -16.91
N LEU A 61 2.08 -0.19 -16.01
CA LEU A 61 1.54 0.32 -14.74
C LEU A 61 0.57 1.49 -14.95
N THR A 62 0.79 2.32 -15.97
CA THR A 62 -0.13 3.39 -16.32
C THR A 62 -1.48 2.83 -16.75
N GLU A 63 -1.48 1.83 -17.64
CA GLU A 63 -2.69 1.12 -18.06
C GLU A 63 -3.36 0.40 -16.89
N PHE A 64 -2.56 -0.24 -16.02
CA PHE A 64 -3.04 -0.94 -14.82
C PHE A 64 -3.89 -0.05 -13.90
N PHE A 65 -3.58 1.24 -13.80
CA PHE A 65 -4.34 2.22 -13.00
C PHE A 65 -5.41 2.99 -13.80
N GLY A 66 -5.59 2.68 -15.09
CA GLY A 66 -6.50 3.41 -15.98
C GLY A 66 -6.01 4.81 -16.37
N GLY A 67 -4.70 5.04 -16.32
CA GLY A 67 -4.05 6.28 -16.74
C GLY A 67 -3.83 6.35 -18.26
N THR A 68 -3.41 7.52 -18.75
CA THR A 68 -3.29 7.82 -20.20
C THR A 68 -1.90 8.28 -20.63
N ASP A 69 -1.21 9.10 -19.82
CA ASP A 69 0.16 9.54 -20.08
C ASP A 69 1.16 8.75 -19.23
N PRO A 70 1.98 7.86 -19.83
CA PRO A 70 2.99 7.10 -19.09
C PRO A 70 4.02 7.97 -18.40
N ASN A 71 4.37 9.14 -18.94
CA ASN A 71 5.39 10.01 -18.35
C ASN A 71 5.00 10.45 -16.94
N ARG A 72 3.70 10.52 -16.63
CA ARG A 72 3.18 10.90 -15.31
C ARG A 72 3.11 9.76 -14.30
N LEU A 73 3.48 8.54 -14.69
CA LEU A 73 3.88 7.53 -13.72
C LEU A 73 5.32 7.83 -13.32
N CYS A 74 5.62 7.92 -12.03
CA CYS A 74 6.98 8.15 -11.53
C CYS A 74 7.36 7.07 -10.52
N PHE A 75 8.53 6.45 -10.72
CA PHE A 75 9.09 5.48 -9.80
C PHE A 75 9.65 6.16 -8.55
N ALA A 76 9.44 5.51 -7.41
CA ALA A 76 9.90 5.92 -6.10
C ALA A 76 10.41 4.70 -5.32
N TYR A 77 10.98 4.90 -4.12
CA TYR A 77 11.45 3.76 -3.32
C TYR A 77 10.33 2.87 -2.80
N ASN A 78 9.16 3.44 -2.52
CA ASN A 78 7.96 2.77 -2.02
C ASN A 78 6.79 3.79 -1.97
N ALA A 79 5.61 3.33 -1.54
CA ALA A 79 4.43 4.20 -1.39
C ALA A 79 4.66 5.37 -0.41
N SER A 80 5.51 5.22 0.61
CA SER A 80 5.79 6.31 1.56
C SER A 80 6.60 7.43 0.92
N ASP A 81 7.62 7.09 0.12
CA ASP A 81 8.38 8.08 -0.65
C ASP A 81 7.46 8.80 -1.66
N ALA A 82 6.62 8.03 -2.36
CA ALA A 82 5.63 8.57 -3.28
C ALA A 82 4.61 9.51 -2.59
N LEU A 83 4.05 9.12 -1.45
CA LEU A 83 3.14 9.95 -0.67
C LEU A 83 3.81 11.22 -0.13
N ASN A 84 5.10 11.16 0.20
CA ASN A 84 5.84 12.37 0.56
C ASN A 84 5.92 13.33 -0.64
N LEU A 85 6.25 12.84 -1.85
CA LEU A 85 6.27 13.69 -3.05
C LEU A 85 4.89 14.31 -3.32
N LEU A 86 3.82 13.53 -3.20
CA LEU A 86 2.45 13.99 -3.42
C LEU A 86 2.01 15.01 -2.37
N ILE A 87 2.10 14.67 -1.08
CA ILE A 87 1.59 15.52 0.01
C ILE A 87 2.36 16.83 0.06
N TRP A 88 3.70 16.79 0.06
CA TRP A 88 4.51 18.01 0.10
C TRP A 88 4.46 18.82 -1.20
N GLY A 89 4.23 18.16 -2.34
CA GLY A 89 4.16 18.83 -3.64
C GLY A 89 2.77 19.39 -3.99
N MET A 90 1.70 18.91 -3.35
CA MET A 90 0.31 19.32 -3.62
C MET A 90 -0.31 20.21 -2.54
N ALA A 91 0.17 20.14 -1.29
CA ALA A 91 -0.26 21.03 -0.22
C ALA A 91 0.54 22.35 -0.23
N GLY A 92 -0.15 23.47 -0.06
CA GLY A 92 0.44 24.81 0.02
C GLY A 92 0.17 25.52 1.35
N GLU A 93 0.87 26.62 1.58
CA GLU A 93 0.67 27.46 2.77
C GLU A 93 -0.78 27.98 2.86
N GLY A 94 -1.40 27.81 4.03
CA GLY A 94 -2.79 28.20 4.31
C GLY A 94 -3.84 27.22 3.78
N ASP A 95 -3.42 26.12 3.15
CA ASP A 95 -4.36 25.08 2.69
C ASP A 95 -4.94 24.31 3.87
N HIS A 96 -6.18 23.86 3.69
CA HIS A 96 -6.79 22.84 4.51
C HIS A 96 -6.73 21.48 3.78
N VAL A 97 -6.34 20.44 4.51
CA VAL A 97 -6.27 19.06 4.01
C VAL A 97 -7.20 18.16 4.82
N ILE A 98 -7.94 17.30 4.13
CA ILE A 98 -8.78 16.29 4.77
C ILE A 98 -8.11 14.92 4.59
N THR A 99 -8.06 14.15 5.66
CA THR A 99 -7.67 12.74 5.62
C THR A 99 -8.50 11.93 6.61
N THR A 100 -8.13 10.68 6.87
CA THR A 100 -8.97 9.75 7.64
C THR A 100 -8.25 9.22 8.88
N THR A 101 -8.96 8.62 9.83
CA THR A 101 -8.33 7.95 10.98
C THR A 101 -7.74 6.58 10.62
N VAL A 102 -8.13 6.01 9.46
CA VAL A 102 -7.65 4.69 8.99
C VAL A 102 -6.31 4.76 8.24
N GLU A 103 -5.74 5.96 8.12
CA GLU A 103 -4.49 6.18 7.43
C GLU A 103 -3.29 5.48 8.05
N HIS A 104 -2.37 5.07 7.18
CA HIS A 104 -1.03 4.67 7.58
C HIS A 104 -0.17 5.91 7.93
N ASN A 105 0.87 5.74 8.73
CA ASN A 105 1.85 6.77 9.07
C ASN A 105 2.53 7.42 7.86
N SER A 106 2.47 6.79 6.69
CA SER A 106 2.96 7.34 5.42
C SER A 106 2.13 8.53 4.94
N VAL A 107 0.89 8.65 5.39
CA VAL A 107 0.02 9.82 5.19
C VAL A 107 0.02 10.71 6.43
N ILE A 108 -0.15 10.11 7.62
CA ILE A 108 -0.28 10.86 8.89
C ILE A 108 0.97 11.70 9.17
N ARG A 109 2.18 11.13 9.02
CA ARG A 109 3.41 11.83 9.42
C ARG A 109 3.72 13.04 8.53
N PRO A 110 3.68 12.97 7.19
CA PRO A 110 3.85 14.15 6.36
C PRO A 110 2.85 15.26 6.69
N LEU A 111 1.57 14.92 6.88
CA LEU A 111 0.52 15.88 7.23
C LEU A 111 0.77 16.52 8.61
N ASN A 112 1.17 15.73 9.60
CA ASN A 112 1.52 16.24 10.93
C ASN A 112 2.74 17.17 10.89
N HIS A 113 3.71 16.93 10.01
CA HIS A 113 4.86 17.84 9.85
C HIS A 113 4.41 19.17 9.24
N LEU A 114 3.65 19.13 8.14
CA LEU A 114 3.11 20.34 7.53
C LEU A 114 2.24 21.16 8.51
N LYS A 115 1.42 20.49 9.33
CA LYS A 115 0.61 21.13 10.38
C LYS A 115 1.46 21.73 11.50
N ARG A 116 2.43 20.96 12.03
CA ARG A 116 3.36 21.42 13.08
C ARG A 116 4.12 22.67 12.63
N ASP A 117 4.53 22.70 11.37
CA ASP A 117 5.31 23.79 10.80
C ASP A 117 4.45 25.00 10.39
N GLY A 118 3.14 24.97 10.68
CA GLY A 118 2.21 26.06 10.43
C GLY A 118 1.85 26.28 8.96
N LEU A 119 2.13 25.29 8.10
CA LEU A 119 1.89 25.41 6.66
C LEU A 119 0.44 25.09 6.29
N ILE A 120 -0.19 24.12 6.98
CA ILE A 120 -1.56 23.69 6.67
C ILE A 120 -2.39 23.44 7.93
N ASP A 121 -3.69 23.39 7.75
CA ASP A 121 -4.61 22.71 8.66
C ASP A 121 -4.91 21.29 8.17
N VAL A 122 -5.18 20.37 9.09
CA VAL A 122 -5.54 18.98 8.78
C VAL A 122 -6.67 18.51 9.68
N ASP A 123 -7.72 17.97 9.06
CA ASP A 123 -8.81 17.23 9.70
C ASP A 123 -8.69 15.73 9.41
N PHE A 124 -8.94 14.91 10.44
CA PHE A 124 -8.93 13.45 10.37
C PHE A 124 -10.35 12.93 10.57
N VAL A 125 -10.98 12.46 9.49
CA VAL A 125 -12.35 11.97 9.48
C VAL A 125 -12.38 10.51 9.97
N PRO A 126 -13.17 10.19 11.01
CA PRO A 126 -13.26 8.83 11.51
C PRO A 126 -14.00 7.89 10.55
N THR A 127 -13.76 6.59 10.67
CA THR A 127 -14.58 5.58 9.98
C THR A 127 -15.88 5.34 10.75
N ALA A 128 -16.91 4.88 10.05
CA ALA A 128 -18.09 4.27 10.65
C ALA A 128 -17.74 2.91 11.31
N ALA A 129 -18.74 2.30 11.95
CA ALA A 129 -18.59 1.04 12.68
C ALA A 129 -18.20 -0.15 11.78
N ASP A 130 -18.51 -0.09 10.49
CA ASP A 130 -18.13 -1.09 9.49
C ASP A 130 -16.69 -0.89 8.97
N GLY A 131 -15.97 0.12 9.46
CA GLY A 131 -14.59 0.42 9.08
C GLY A 131 -14.45 1.26 7.81
N GLN A 132 -15.55 1.67 7.17
CA GLN A 132 -15.52 2.56 6.02
C GLN A 132 -15.75 4.01 6.43
N VAL A 133 -15.12 4.95 5.74
CA VAL A 133 -15.40 6.39 5.88
C VAL A 133 -16.69 6.70 5.12
N ASP A 134 -17.63 7.36 5.78
CA ASP A 134 -18.80 7.91 5.10
C ASP A 134 -18.36 9.07 4.18
N PRO A 135 -18.57 8.98 2.84
CA PRO A 135 -18.24 10.07 1.92
C PRO A 135 -18.88 11.41 2.31
N GLN A 136 -20.06 11.39 2.94
CA GLN A 136 -20.73 12.59 3.41
C GLN A 136 -20.01 13.25 4.60
N ASP A 137 -19.28 12.48 5.40
CA ASP A 137 -18.46 13.07 6.46
C ASP A 137 -17.24 13.78 5.88
N ILE A 138 -16.66 13.31 4.76
CA ILE A 138 -15.66 14.08 4.02
C ILE A 138 -16.26 15.41 3.55
N GLU A 139 -17.45 15.39 2.97
CA GLU A 139 -18.13 16.60 2.48
C GLU A 139 -18.37 17.64 3.58
N LYS A 140 -18.79 17.20 4.77
CA LYS A 140 -19.03 18.08 5.93
C LYS A 140 -17.75 18.78 6.44
N HIS A 141 -16.57 18.18 6.24
CA HIS A 141 -15.29 18.77 6.64
C HIS A 141 -14.72 19.75 5.59
N ILE A 142 -15.36 19.90 4.42
CA ILE A 142 -14.90 20.82 3.39
C ILE A 142 -15.07 22.27 3.83
N ARG A 143 -13.94 22.96 3.92
CA ARG A 143 -13.79 24.41 4.13
C ARG A 143 -13.46 25.15 2.82
N PRO A 144 -13.66 26.48 2.73
CA PRO A 144 -13.32 27.26 1.53
C PRO A 144 -11.86 27.16 1.07
N ASN A 145 -10.93 26.90 1.98
CA ASN A 145 -9.50 26.69 1.71
C ASN A 145 -9.11 25.20 1.59
N THR A 146 -10.06 24.27 1.50
CA THR A 146 -9.73 22.85 1.31
C THR A 146 -9.17 22.62 -0.08
N ARG A 147 -7.94 22.07 -0.15
CA ARG A 147 -7.25 21.86 -1.43
C ARG A 147 -6.88 20.41 -1.72
N LEU A 148 -6.81 19.56 -0.70
CA LEU A 148 -6.37 18.19 -0.84
C LEU A 148 -7.18 17.26 0.07
N VAL A 149 -7.58 16.12 -0.47
CA VAL A 149 -8.07 14.97 0.29
C VAL A 149 -7.12 13.80 0.04
N VAL A 150 -6.61 13.18 1.10
CA VAL A 150 -5.76 11.97 1.03
C VAL A 150 -6.46 10.84 1.75
N CYS A 151 -6.66 9.71 1.08
CA CYS A 151 -7.36 8.55 1.64
C CYS A 151 -6.62 7.23 1.35
N ASN A 152 -6.45 6.41 2.36
CA ASN A 152 -6.06 5.01 2.18
C ASN A 152 -7.18 4.25 1.46
N HIS A 153 -6.87 3.55 0.36
CA HIS A 153 -7.85 2.74 -0.36
C HIS A 153 -8.22 1.44 0.36
N GLY A 154 -7.30 0.83 1.10
CA GLY A 154 -7.52 -0.42 1.83
C GLY A 154 -6.72 -0.49 3.12
N SER A 155 -7.43 -0.62 4.25
CA SER A 155 -6.79 -0.58 5.57
C SER A 155 -5.84 -1.75 5.78
N ASN A 156 -4.62 -1.44 6.25
CA ASN A 156 -3.65 -2.43 6.66
C ASN A 156 -3.89 -3.01 8.07
N VAL A 157 -4.94 -2.56 8.76
CA VAL A 157 -5.28 -2.99 10.12
C VAL A 157 -6.63 -3.69 10.13
N ILE A 158 -7.67 -3.02 9.66
CA ILE A 158 -9.06 -3.50 9.74
C ILE A 158 -9.56 -4.15 8.44
N GLY A 159 -8.72 -4.19 7.40
CA GLY A 159 -9.04 -4.79 6.11
C GLY A 159 -10.09 -4.04 5.27
N ALA A 160 -10.85 -3.09 5.82
CA ALA A 160 -11.88 -2.36 5.08
C ALA A 160 -11.31 -1.60 3.85
N ILE A 161 -11.93 -1.81 2.69
CA ILE A 161 -11.71 -1.04 1.46
C ILE A 161 -12.58 0.21 1.52
N GLN A 162 -11.99 1.38 1.33
CA GLN A 162 -12.69 2.66 1.44
C GLN A 162 -13.48 2.98 0.17
N PRO A 163 -14.63 3.68 0.27
CA PRO A 163 -15.47 4.05 -0.87
C PRO A 163 -14.88 5.23 -1.67
N VAL A 164 -13.65 5.05 -2.18
CA VAL A 164 -12.87 6.12 -2.84
C VAL A 164 -13.55 6.67 -4.09
N GLY A 165 -14.38 5.88 -4.78
CA GLY A 165 -15.15 6.36 -5.93
C GLY A 165 -16.25 7.36 -5.56
N GLU A 166 -16.85 7.24 -4.38
CA GLU A 166 -17.85 8.18 -3.88
C GLU A 166 -17.18 9.43 -3.33
N ILE A 167 -16.10 9.26 -2.56
CA ILE A 167 -15.26 10.37 -2.07
C ILE A 167 -14.70 11.18 -3.24
N GLY A 168 -14.19 10.50 -4.27
CA GLY A 168 -13.61 11.14 -5.45
C GLY A 168 -14.62 11.98 -6.24
N LYS A 169 -15.89 11.56 -6.33
CA LYS A 169 -16.96 12.37 -6.96
C LYS A 169 -17.17 13.68 -6.20
N ILE A 170 -17.25 13.63 -4.87
CA ILE A 170 -17.36 14.82 -4.02
C ILE A 170 -16.16 15.75 -4.24
N CYS A 171 -14.94 15.21 -4.20
CA CYS A 171 -13.72 16.00 -4.47
C CYS A 171 -13.77 16.65 -5.86
N ARG A 172 -14.20 15.91 -6.87
CA ARG A 172 -14.29 16.38 -8.25
C ARG A 172 -15.28 17.52 -8.42
N GLU A 173 -16.47 17.40 -7.82
CA GLU A 173 -17.51 18.43 -7.84
C GLU A 173 -17.08 19.72 -7.14
N ARG A 174 -16.23 19.59 -6.11
CA ARG A 174 -15.73 20.72 -5.31
C ARG A 174 -14.39 21.28 -5.81
N GLY A 175 -13.81 20.69 -6.85
CA GLY A 175 -12.50 21.09 -7.39
C GLY A 175 -11.33 20.85 -6.42
N ILE A 176 -11.45 19.85 -5.54
CA ILE A 176 -10.44 19.45 -4.55
C ILE A 176 -9.59 18.33 -5.13
N ARG A 177 -8.27 18.39 -4.93
CA ARG A 177 -7.36 17.33 -5.40
C ARG A 177 -7.57 16.08 -4.57
N PHE A 178 -7.69 14.92 -5.22
CA PHE A 178 -7.89 13.64 -4.54
C PHE A 178 -6.72 12.69 -4.75
N VAL A 179 -6.09 12.29 -3.65
CA VAL A 179 -4.95 11.36 -3.62
C VAL A 179 -5.33 10.09 -2.85
N ILE A 180 -4.94 8.92 -3.37
CA ILE A 180 -5.12 7.67 -2.63
C ILE A 180 -3.83 6.89 -2.37
N ASP A 181 -3.71 6.30 -1.18
CA ASP A 181 -2.70 5.28 -0.86
C ASP A 181 -3.23 3.90 -1.26
N THR A 182 -2.57 3.25 -2.22
CA THR A 182 -2.98 1.96 -2.76
C THR A 182 -2.09 0.81 -2.30
N ALA A 183 -1.23 1.03 -1.29
CA ALA A 183 -0.20 0.07 -0.91
C ALA A 183 -0.71 -1.34 -0.60
N GLN A 184 -1.95 -1.49 -0.13
CA GLN A 184 -2.57 -2.81 0.10
C GLN A 184 -3.44 -3.31 -1.06
N THR A 185 -3.92 -2.42 -1.93
CA THR A 185 -4.95 -2.74 -2.92
C THR A 185 -4.40 -2.94 -4.33
N ALA A 186 -3.33 -2.22 -4.70
CA ALA A 186 -2.73 -2.30 -6.03
C ALA A 186 -2.19 -3.72 -6.27
N GLY A 187 -2.87 -4.49 -7.12
CA GLY A 187 -2.55 -5.87 -7.47
C GLY A 187 -3.60 -6.91 -7.06
N VAL A 188 -4.60 -6.51 -6.26
CA VAL A 188 -5.70 -7.39 -5.80
C VAL A 188 -7.09 -6.76 -5.93
N VAL A 189 -7.19 -5.43 -5.89
CA VAL A 189 -8.45 -4.70 -6.09
C VAL A 189 -8.33 -3.84 -7.34
N PRO A 190 -9.31 -3.86 -8.27
CA PRO A 190 -9.32 -2.98 -9.43
C PRO A 190 -9.30 -1.50 -9.05
N ILE A 191 -8.48 -0.72 -9.75
CA ILE A 191 -8.38 0.73 -9.55
C ILE A 191 -8.51 1.40 -10.92
N ASP A 192 -9.58 2.17 -11.09
CA ASP A 192 -9.79 3.00 -12.28
C ASP A 192 -9.80 4.46 -11.83
N MET A 193 -8.68 5.15 -12.06
CA MET A 193 -8.53 6.53 -11.61
C MET A 193 -9.56 7.48 -12.22
N LYS A 194 -9.98 7.22 -13.46
CA LYS A 194 -10.98 8.05 -14.14
C LYS A 194 -12.36 7.85 -13.54
N ALA A 195 -12.80 6.60 -13.39
CA ALA A 195 -14.10 6.26 -12.82
C ALA A 195 -14.21 6.68 -11.35
N MET A 196 -13.11 6.56 -10.59
CA MET A 196 -13.04 6.93 -9.18
C MET A 196 -12.67 8.41 -8.95
N CYS A 197 -12.49 9.20 -10.01
CA CYS A 197 -12.14 10.62 -9.93
C CYS A 197 -10.86 10.92 -9.12
N ILE A 198 -9.88 10.02 -9.17
CA ILE A 198 -8.59 10.13 -8.49
C ILE A 198 -7.67 11.04 -9.31
N ASP A 199 -7.00 12.00 -8.68
CA ASP A 199 -6.05 12.88 -9.35
C ASP A 199 -4.61 12.37 -9.25
N ALA A 200 -4.25 11.66 -8.17
CA ALA A 200 -3.01 10.90 -8.07
C ALA A 200 -3.13 9.70 -7.11
N LEU A 201 -2.24 8.72 -7.25
CA LEU A 201 -2.15 7.59 -6.32
C LEU A 201 -0.70 7.24 -6.00
N ALA A 202 -0.47 6.57 -4.88
CA ALA A 202 0.81 6.00 -4.52
C ALA A 202 0.71 4.47 -4.41
N PHE A 203 1.74 3.75 -4.85
CA PHE A 203 1.81 2.28 -4.82
C PHE A 203 3.18 1.78 -4.34
N THR A 204 3.25 0.51 -3.93
CA THR A 204 4.50 -0.15 -3.55
C THR A 204 4.60 -1.56 -4.11
N GLY A 205 5.79 -1.95 -4.55
CA GLY A 205 6.04 -3.25 -5.17
C GLY A 205 5.92 -4.43 -4.20
N HIS A 206 6.39 -4.27 -2.95
CA HIS A 206 6.65 -5.38 -2.04
C HIS A 206 5.43 -6.02 -1.35
N LYS A 207 4.22 -5.59 -1.72
CA LYS A 207 2.95 -6.08 -1.18
C LYS A 207 2.17 -6.75 -2.31
N SER A 208 0.93 -6.33 -2.56
CA SER A 208 0.02 -6.92 -3.54
C SER A 208 0.52 -6.84 -5.00
N LEU A 209 1.52 -6.00 -5.27
CA LEU A 209 2.22 -5.95 -6.57
C LEU A 209 3.35 -6.99 -6.73
N LEU A 210 3.61 -7.84 -5.72
CA LEU A 210 4.46 -9.04 -5.77
C LEU A 210 5.95 -8.82 -6.15
N ALA A 211 6.40 -7.59 -6.27
CA ALA A 211 7.78 -7.23 -6.58
C ALA A 211 8.65 -7.18 -5.29
N PRO A 212 9.99 -7.06 -5.37
CA PRO A 212 10.84 -6.91 -4.19
C PRO A 212 10.69 -5.54 -3.51
N THR A 213 11.33 -5.40 -2.34
CA THR A 213 11.46 -4.12 -1.63
C THR A 213 12.31 -3.11 -2.40
N GLY A 214 12.18 -1.83 -2.06
CA GLY A 214 12.98 -0.75 -2.66
C GLY A 214 12.46 -0.25 -4.01
N ILE A 215 11.24 -0.66 -4.39
CA ILE A 215 10.54 -0.12 -5.55
C ILE A 215 9.05 0.14 -5.25
N GLY A 216 8.55 1.24 -5.78
CA GLY A 216 7.16 1.65 -5.79
C GLY A 216 7.02 2.86 -6.71
N GLY A 217 6.03 3.69 -6.47
CA GLY A 217 5.85 4.89 -7.27
C GLY A 217 4.52 5.58 -7.05
N LEU A 218 4.23 6.49 -7.95
CA LEU A 218 2.97 7.21 -8.02
C LEU A 218 2.53 7.35 -9.47
N TYR A 219 1.24 7.54 -9.66
CA TYR A 219 0.68 8.03 -10.92
C TYR A 219 -0.07 9.34 -10.68
N ILE A 220 0.06 10.29 -11.59
CA ILE A 220 -0.59 11.60 -11.51
C ILE A 220 -1.36 11.82 -12.80
N THR A 221 -2.60 12.28 -12.70
CA THR A 221 -3.39 12.65 -13.89
C THR A 221 -2.95 14.00 -14.45
N GLU A 222 -3.29 14.28 -15.70
CA GLU A 222 -3.04 15.56 -16.39
C GLU A 222 -3.79 16.75 -15.76
N ARG A 223 -4.72 16.49 -14.84
CA ARG A 223 -5.53 17.51 -14.18
C ARG A 223 -4.79 18.28 -13.09
N VAL A 224 -3.72 17.71 -12.56
CA VAL A 224 -3.00 18.28 -11.41
C VAL A 224 -1.50 18.28 -11.67
N GLU A 225 -0.83 19.17 -10.95
CA GLU A 225 0.62 19.26 -10.95
C GLU A 225 1.13 19.06 -9.53
N VAL A 226 2.26 18.37 -9.41
CA VAL A 226 2.98 18.19 -8.14
C VAL A 226 4.21 19.08 -8.19
N LYS A 227 4.44 19.93 -7.20
CA LYS A 227 5.70 20.68 -7.10
C LYS A 227 6.83 19.71 -6.77
N HIS A 228 7.99 19.87 -7.40
CA HIS A 228 9.17 19.09 -7.03
C HIS A 228 9.61 19.46 -5.60
N THR A 229 9.93 18.47 -4.78
CA THR A 229 10.41 18.65 -3.40
C THR A 229 11.85 18.19 -3.21
N ARG A 230 12.45 17.68 -4.30
CA ARG A 230 13.82 17.21 -4.41
C ARG A 230 14.38 17.72 -5.73
N ALA A 231 15.69 17.96 -5.78
CA ALA A 231 16.41 18.35 -6.99
C ALA A 231 17.70 17.53 -7.12
N GLY A 232 18.08 17.20 -8.35
CA GLY A 232 19.31 16.46 -8.62
C GLY A 232 19.43 16.02 -10.07
N GLY A 233 20.33 15.07 -10.35
CA GLY A 233 20.59 14.64 -11.72
C GLY A 233 19.43 13.85 -12.32
N THR A 234 18.93 14.29 -13.46
CA THR A 234 17.85 13.63 -14.23
C THR A 234 18.41 12.76 -15.37
N GLY A 235 19.69 12.95 -15.73
CA GLY A 235 20.34 12.26 -16.86
C GLY A 235 20.03 12.87 -18.23
N VAL A 236 19.27 13.96 -18.28
CA VAL A 236 18.88 14.68 -19.50
C VAL A 236 19.07 16.19 -19.30
N ARG A 237 19.17 16.94 -20.40
CA ARG A 237 19.28 18.41 -20.41
C ARG A 237 20.36 18.96 -19.46
N SER A 238 21.55 18.36 -19.41
CA SER A 238 22.62 18.69 -18.45
C SER A 238 23.09 20.16 -18.45
N ALA A 239 22.86 20.91 -19.53
CA ALA A 239 23.20 22.33 -19.61
C ALA A 239 22.13 23.25 -18.99
N TYR A 240 20.94 22.72 -18.70
CA TYR A 240 19.88 23.47 -18.03
C TYR A 240 20.18 23.55 -16.52
N PRO A 241 20.20 24.76 -15.91
CA PRO A 241 20.74 24.93 -14.57
C PRO A 241 19.80 24.56 -13.42
N TYR A 242 18.51 24.32 -13.70
CA TYR A 242 17.49 24.06 -12.68
C TYR A 242 16.93 22.65 -12.78
N HIS A 243 16.20 22.23 -11.75
CA HIS A 243 15.44 20.98 -11.81
C HIS A 243 14.36 21.07 -12.89
N LEU A 244 14.07 19.94 -13.54
CA LEU A 244 13.15 19.90 -14.66
C LEU A 244 11.70 19.88 -14.17
N ASP A 245 10.83 20.56 -14.89
CA ASP A 245 9.39 20.59 -14.62
C ASP A 245 8.62 19.60 -15.52
N GLU A 246 9.26 18.97 -16.49
CA GLU A 246 8.65 17.88 -17.26
C GLU A 246 8.65 16.54 -16.48
N TYR A 247 7.55 15.78 -16.57
CA TYR A 247 7.53 14.40 -16.10
C TYR A 247 8.26 13.46 -17.08
N PRO A 248 8.84 12.34 -16.61
CA PRO A 248 8.91 11.89 -15.22
C PRO A 248 10.00 12.58 -14.40
N PHE A 249 10.92 13.31 -15.06
CA PHE A 249 12.12 13.92 -14.45
C PHE A 249 11.84 14.89 -13.31
N ARG A 250 10.64 15.50 -13.31
CA ARG A 250 10.15 16.34 -12.23
C ARG A 250 10.22 15.64 -10.87
N LEU A 251 9.91 14.35 -10.80
CA LEU A 251 9.80 13.61 -9.53
C LEU A 251 10.82 12.48 -9.39
N GLU A 252 11.39 12.01 -10.50
CA GLU A 252 12.47 11.03 -10.52
C GLU A 252 13.85 11.70 -10.46
N VAL A 253 14.54 11.54 -9.33
CA VAL A 253 15.87 12.11 -9.11
C VAL A 253 16.91 10.99 -9.02
N GLY A 254 17.99 11.12 -9.77
CA GLY A 254 19.09 10.16 -9.78
C GLY A 254 18.87 8.97 -10.71
N THR A 255 19.67 7.94 -10.54
CA THR A 255 19.51 6.68 -11.30
C THR A 255 18.36 5.88 -10.70
N VAL A 256 17.40 5.46 -11.53
CA VAL A 256 16.27 4.64 -11.08
C VAL A 256 16.70 3.24 -10.66
N ASN A 257 15.91 2.59 -9.79
CA ASN A 257 16.13 1.20 -9.38
C ASN A 257 15.72 0.22 -10.49
N VAL A 258 16.60 0.04 -11.48
CA VAL A 258 16.34 -0.81 -12.66
C VAL A 258 15.96 -2.23 -12.26
N LEU A 259 16.66 -2.86 -11.31
CA LEU A 259 16.34 -4.21 -10.84
C LEU A 259 14.91 -4.28 -10.28
N GLY A 260 14.51 -3.28 -9.48
CA GLY A 260 13.16 -3.19 -8.95
C GLY A 260 12.10 -2.99 -10.05
N ILE A 261 12.40 -2.16 -11.05
CA ILE A 261 11.51 -1.91 -12.19
C ILE A 261 11.33 -3.18 -13.03
N VAL A 262 12.41 -3.91 -13.33
CA VAL A 262 12.35 -5.21 -14.01
C VAL A 262 11.48 -6.19 -13.24
N ALA A 263 11.62 -6.24 -11.92
CA ALA A 263 10.81 -7.13 -11.10
C ALA A 263 9.33 -6.70 -11.06
N LEU A 264 9.04 -5.40 -11.06
CA LEU A 264 7.66 -4.90 -11.21
C LEU A 264 7.05 -5.33 -12.55
N HIS A 265 7.79 -5.21 -13.66
CA HIS A 265 7.36 -5.67 -14.97
C HIS A 265 6.96 -7.15 -14.98
N LEU A 266 7.83 -8.01 -14.46
CA LEU A 266 7.53 -9.44 -14.36
C LEU A 266 6.36 -9.73 -13.41
N ALA A 267 6.22 -8.96 -12.34
CA ALA A 267 5.10 -9.10 -11.41
C ALA A 267 3.77 -8.67 -12.05
N GLN A 268 3.75 -7.63 -12.90
CA GLN A 268 2.56 -7.26 -13.67
C GLN A 268 2.15 -8.40 -14.62
N GLN A 269 3.11 -9.03 -15.30
CA GLN A 269 2.84 -10.20 -16.14
C GLN A 269 2.32 -11.39 -15.33
N TYR A 270 2.88 -11.62 -14.15
CA TYR A 270 2.42 -12.66 -13.23
C TYR A 270 0.94 -12.45 -12.85
N ILE A 271 0.59 -11.24 -12.41
CA ILE A 271 -0.76 -10.88 -12.01
C ILE A 271 -1.71 -10.99 -13.20
N ALA A 272 -1.33 -10.46 -14.37
CA ALA A 272 -2.15 -10.53 -15.58
C ALA A 272 -2.42 -11.97 -16.04
N LYS A 273 -1.40 -12.85 -15.97
CA LYS A 273 -1.53 -14.27 -16.34
C LYS A 273 -2.41 -15.05 -15.38
N ARG A 274 -2.30 -14.78 -14.07
CA ARG A 274 -3.09 -15.46 -13.02
C ARG A 274 -4.53 -14.94 -12.98
N GLY A 275 -4.73 -13.64 -13.22
CA GLY A 275 -5.96 -12.92 -12.99
C GLY A 275 -6.01 -12.34 -11.58
N MET A 276 -6.09 -11.00 -11.49
CA MET A 276 -6.20 -10.27 -10.22
C MET A 276 -7.43 -10.69 -9.42
N ASP A 277 -8.55 -10.91 -10.10
CA ASP A 277 -9.81 -11.42 -9.55
C ASP A 277 -9.64 -12.80 -8.90
N LYS A 278 -8.88 -13.70 -9.54
CA LYS A 278 -8.62 -15.04 -9.00
C LYS A 278 -7.70 -15.02 -7.80
N ILE A 279 -6.68 -14.16 -7.81
CA ILE A 279 -5.79 -13.95 -6.66
C ILE A 279 -6.62 -13.48 -5.46
N TYR A 280 -7.43 -12.43 -5.65
CA TYR A 280 -8.28 -11.89 -4.60
C TYR A 280 -9.33 -12.89 -4.11
N ALA A 281 -9.98 -13.64 -5.02
CA ALA A 281 -10.95 -14.66 -4.65
C ALA A 281 -10.34 -15.77 -3.79
N HIS A 282 -9.17 -16.29 -4.18
CA HIS A 282 -8.43 -17.28 -3.40
C HIS A 282 -8.11 -16.79 -1.99
N GLU A 283 -7.57 -15.57 -1.88
CA GLU A 283 -7.25 -14.97 -0.58
C GLU A 283 -8.51 -14.80 0.29
N MET A 284 -9.62 -14.37 -0.31
CA MET A 284 -10.89 -14.15 0.41
C MET A 284 -11.60 -15.44 0.82
N GLU A 285 -11.46 -16.53 0.04
CA GLU A 285 -11.96 -17.86 0.41
C GLU A 285 -11.27 -18.38 1.68
N LEU A 286 -9.93 -18.29 1.72
CA LEU A 286 -9.14 -18.63 2.91
C LEU A 286 -9.47 -17.71 4.09
N PHE A 287 -9.59 -16.41 3.81
CA PHE A 287 -9.88 -15.41 4.82
C PHE A 287 -11.22 -15.67 5.51
N LYS A 288 -12.25 -16.05 4.75
CA LYS A 288 -13.57 -16.36 5.31
C LYS A 288 -13.49 -17.47 6.36
N VAL A 289 -12.80 -18.57 6.04
CA VAL A 289 -12.60 -19.70 6.97
C VAL A 289 -11.82 -19.25 8.21
N MET A 290 -10.76 -18.45 8.01
CA MET A 290 -9.96 -17.90 9.11
C MET A 290 -10.80 -17.02 10.03
N GLN A 291 -11.61 -16.11 9.48
CA GLN A 291 -12.45 -15.22 10.27
C GLN A 291 -13.49 -16.00 11.08
N GLU A 292 -14.23 -16.91 10.44
CA GLU A 292 -15.27 -17.73 11.10
C GLU A 292 -14.66 -18.59 12.23
N GLY A 293 -13.51 -19.22 11.96
CA GLY A 293 -12.81 -20.04 12.95
C GLY A 293 -12.30 -19.24 14.14
N ILE A 294 -11.70 -18.07 13.91
CA ILE A 294 -11.18 -17.19 14.96
C ILE A 294 -12.30 -16.52 15.77
N GLU A 295 -13.42 -16.17 15.14
CA GLU A 295 -14.58 -15.57 15.81
C GLU A 295 -15.25 -16.54 16.81
N ALA A 296 -15.17 -17.84 16.56
CA ALA A 296 -15.73 -18.87 17.43
C ALA A 296 -14.91 -19.12 18.72
N ILE A 297 -13.71 -18.54 18.83
CA ILE A 297 -12.79 -18.77 19.95
C ILE A 297 -13.17 -17.87 21.13
N ASP A 298 -13.68 -18.47 22.20
CA ASP A 298 -13.97 -17.73 23.42
C ASP A 298 -12.69 -17.14 24.05
N GLY A 299 -12.74 -15.83 24.31
CA GLY A 299 -11.60 -15.02 24.74
C GLY A 299 -10.90 -14.26 23.60
N VAL A 300 -11.27 -14.45 22.33
CA VAL A 300 -10.71 -13.68 21.20
C VAL A 300 -11.69 -12.61 20.74
N THR A 301 -11.17 -11.42 20.41
CA THR A 301 -11.96 -10.31 19.85
C THR A 301 -11.36 -9.88 18.52
N ILE A 302 -12.18 -9.88 17.48
CA ILE A 302 -11.84 -9.32 16.17
C ILE A 302 -12.16 -7.82 16.17
N HIS A 303 -11.21 -7.02 15.69
CA HIS A 303 -11.31 -5.57 15.57
C HIS A 303 -11.50 -5.15 14.11
N GLY A 304 -12.31 -4.11 13.89
CA GLY A 304 -12.63 -3.61 12.54
C GLY A 304 -13.85 -4.27 11.90
N THR A 305 -13.86 -4.34 10.57
CA THR A 305 -15.01 -4.87 9.83
C THR A 305 -15.13 -6.38 9.94
N LYS A 306 -16.36 -6.86 10.19
CA LYS A 306 -16.70 -8.28 10.08
C LYS A 306 -17.32 -8.64 8.72
N SER A 307 -17.65 -7.64 7.91
CA SER A 307 -18.18 -7.87 6.57
C SER A 307 -17.17 -8.67 5.74
N LEU A 308 -17.64 -9.46 4.78
CA LEU A 308 -16.80 -10.08 3.75
C LEU A 308 -16.80 -9.27 2.44
N THR A 309 -17.64 -8.24 2.35
CA THR A 309 -17.69 -7.33 1.21
C THR A 309 -16.72 -6.16 1.41
N ASN A 310 -16.19 -5.62 0.31
CA ASN A 310 -15.29 -4.45 0.30
C ASN A 310 -14.17 -4.56 1.34
N ARG A 311 -13.40 -5.65 1.30
CA ARG A 311 -12.32 -5.86 2.26
C ARG A 311 -11.10 -6.55 1.66
N LEU A 312 -10.00 -6.45 2.39
CA LEU A 312 -8.78 -7.21 2.19
C LEU A 312 -8.72 -8.38 3.20
N PRO A 313 -7.89 -9.39 2.92
CA PRO A 313 -7.74 -10.58 3.77
C PRO A 313 -6.83 -10.29 5.00
N VAL A 314 -7.17 -9.24 5.74
CA VAL A 314 -6.46 -8.77 6.93
C VAL A 314 -7.40 -8.89 8.12
N LEU A 315 -6.94 -9.55 9.18
CA LEU A 315 -7.64 -9.74 10.44
C LEU A 315 -6.80 -9.15 11.58
N SER A 316 -7.41 -8.27 12.38
CA SER A 316 -6.80 -7.76 13.62
C SER A 316 -7.54 -8.35 14.81
N ILE A 317 -6.80 -8.94 15.75
CA ILE A 317 -7.36 -9.57 16.94
C ILE A 317 -6.66 -9.16 18.23
N THR A 318 -7.38 -9.30 19.34
CA THR A 318 -6.82 -9.33 20.69
C THR A 318 -7.27 -10.61 21.40
N VAL A 319 -6.41 -11.17 22.24
CA VAL A 319 -6.73 -12.34 23.07
C VAL A 319 -6.84 -11.88 24.52
N LYS A 320 -7.95 -12.20 25.18
CA LYS A 320 -8.27 -11.74 26.54
C LYS A 320 -7.15 -12.12 27.51
N GLY A 321 -6.70 -11.12 28.26
CA GLY A 321 -5.64 -11.27 29.24
C GLY A 321 -4.22 -11.25 28.66
N TRP A 322 -4.03 -11.35 27.35
CA TRP A 322 -2.71 -11.33 26.73
C TRP A 322 -2.34 -9.97 26.16
N ASP A 323 -1.06 -9.60 26.26
CA ASP A 323 -0.52 -8.52 25.43
C ASP A 323 -0.36 -9.01 23.98
N PRO A 324 -0.72 -8.21 22.96
CA PRO A 324 -0.50 -8.59 21.57
C PRO A 324 0.94 -9.04 21.28
N SER A 325 1.96 -8.41 21.89
CA SER A 325 3.36 -8.83 21.67
C SER A 325 3.61 -10.26 22.14
N ASP A 326 3.05 -10.63 23.30
CA ASP A 326 3.23 -11.96 23.88
C ASP A 326 2.56 -13.04 23.02
N VAL A 327 1.36 -12.75 22.50
CA VAL A 327 0.68 -13.64 21.54
C VAL A 327 1.53 -13.83 20.29
N GLY A 328 2.12 -12.76 19.75
CA GLY A 328 3.02 -12.85 18.60
C GLY A 328 4.26 -13.71 18.88
N THR A 329 4.85 -13.58 20.07
CA THR A 329 5.99 -14.42 20.50
C THR A 329 5.61 -15.90 20.61
N LEU A 330 4.43 -16.22 21.15
CA LEU A 330 3.95 -17.60 21.21
C LEU A 330 3.66 -18.17 19.83
N LEU A 331 3.00 -17.41 18.96
CA LEU A 331 2.73 -17.82 17.57
C LEU A 331 4.01 -18.16 16.81
N ASP A 332 5.05 -17.33 16.94
CA ASP A 332 6.35 -17.57 16.30
C ASP A 332 7.09 -18.77 16.93
N GLY A 333 7.26 -18.76 18.26
CA GLY A 333 8.10 -19.74 18.96
C GLY A 333 7.51 -21.15 19.05
N ASP A 334 6.21 -21.26 19.35
CA ASP A 334 5.58 -22.55 19.66
C ASP A 334 4.82 -23.14 18.47
N TYR A 335 4.43 -22.31 17.49
CA TYR A 335 3.62 -22.72 16.35
C TYR A 335 4.25 -22.43 14.98
N ASN A 336 5.42 -21.76 14.93
CA ASN A 336 6.10 -21.37 13.68
C ASN A 336 5.18 -20.55 12.74
N ILE A 337 4.38 -19.65 13.32
CA ILE A 337 3.45 -18.75 12.64
C ILE A 337 3.96 -17.32 12.70
N ALA A 338 4.35 -16.77 11.54
CA ALA A 338 4.75 -15.38 11.43
C ALA A 338 3.51 -14.47 11.32
N CYS A 339 3.42 -13.50 12.21
CA CYS A 339 2.37 -12.47 12.21
C CYS A 339 2.97 -11.12 12.63
N ARG A 340 2.13 -10.08 12.75
CA ARG A 340 2.58 -8.76 13.20
C ARG A 340 1.77 -8.20 14.35
N THR A 341 2.46 -7.69 15.35
CA THR A 341 1.86 -7.11 16.56
C THR A 341 2.09 -5.60 16.62
N GLY A 342 1.38 -4.92 17.53
CA GLY A 342 1.52 -3.49 17.76
C GLY A 342 0.47 -2.64 17.04
N LEU A 343 0.81 -1.39 16.74
CA LEU A 343 -0.11 -0.41 16.11
C LEU A 343 -0.12 -0.47 14.57
N GLN A 344 0.64 -1.40 13.98
CA GLN A 344 0.86 -1.57 12.53
C GLN A 344 0.94 -0.25 11.74
N CYS A 345 1.63 0.75 12.31
CA CYS A 345 1.82 2.08 11.75
C CYS A 345 0.53 2.89 11.47
N ALA A 346 -0.61 2.58 12.07
CA ALA A 346 -1.87 3.32 11.91
C ALA A 346 -2.46 3.68 13.28
N PRO A 347 -1.83 4.59 14.05
CA PRO A 347 -2.19 4.83 15.46
C PRO A 347 -3.63 5.30 15.66
N LEU A 348 -4.16 6.14 14.76
CA LEU A 348 -5.49 6.76 14.94
C LEU A 348 -6.63 5.74 14.86
N ILE A 349 -6.52 4.70 14.03
CA ILE A 349 -7.54 3.63 14.02
C ILE A 349 -7.46 2.77 15.27
N HIS A 350 -6.27 2.58 15.85
CA HIS A 350 -6.13 1.88 17.13
C HIS A 350 -6.72 2.69 18.29
N ASP A 351 -6.57 4.02 18.28
CA ASP A 351 -7.23 4.91 19.24
C ASP A 351 -8.76 4.79 19.12
N GLN A 352 -9.28 4.82 17.89
CA GLN A 352 -10.71 4.68 17.62
C GLN A 352 -11.28 3.32 18.06
N MET A 353 -10.53 2.23 17.86
CA MET A 353 -10.92 0.88 18.28
C MET A 353 -10.67 0.60 19.78
N GLY A 354 -10.04 1.53 20.51
CA GLY A 354 -9.67 1.32 21.92
C GLY A 354 -8.57 0.28 22.14
N THR A 355 -7.72 0.05 21.15
CA THR A 355 -6.61 -0.93 21.22
C THR A 355 -5.25 -0.28 21.48
N SER A 356 -5.15 1.05 21.40
CA SER A 356 -3.95 1.79 21.82
C SER A 356 -3.68 1.68 23.34
N PRO A 357 -2.42 1.75 23.78
CA PRO A 357 -1.19 1.91 22.99
C PRO A 357 -0.58 0.58 22.50
N ARG A 358 -1.17 -0.56 22.88
CA ARG A 358 -0.60 -1.90 22.64
C ARG A 358 -0.89 -2.42 21.24
N GLY A 359 -2.02 -2.02 20.67
CA GLY A 359 -2.49 -2.43 19.35
C GLY A 359 -3.07 -3.84 19.33
N THR A 360 -2.85 -4.55 18.22
CA THR A 360 -3.47 -5.87 17.95
C THR A 360 -2.43 -6.88 17.46
N VAL A 361 -2.82 -8.16 17.40
CA VAL A 361 -2.17 -9.17 16.55
C VAL A 361 -2.84 -9.13 15.20
N ARG A 362 -2.07 -8.93 14.14
CA ARG A 362 -2.55 -8.90 12.76
C ARG A 362 -2.14 -10.16 12.03
N LEU A 363 -3.14 -10.89 11.54
CA LEU A 363 -3.01 -12.02 10.62
C LEU A 363 -3.44 -11.55 9.23
N SER A 364 -2.59 -11.72 8.23
CA SER A 364 -2.82 -11.26 6.86
C SER A 364 -2.40 -12.32 5.85
N LEU A 365 -3.37 -12.79 5.08
CA LEU A 365 -3.16 -13.78 4.03
C LEU A 365 -2.64 -13.12 2.76
N GLY A 366 -2.00 -13.91 1.92
CA GLY A 366 -1.53 -13.55 0.60
C GLY A 366 -1.67 -14.71 -0.38
N PRO A 367 -1.18 -14.55 -1.62
CA PRO A 367 -1.52 -15.45 -2.73
C PRO A 367 -0.90 -16.85 -2.61
N MET A 368 0.09 -17.01 -1.74
CA MET A 368 0.80 -18.27 -1.54
C MET A 368 0.27 -19.06 -0.34
N ASN A 369 -0.64 -18.49 0.45
CA ASN A 369 -1.23 -19.20 1.57
C ASN A 369 -2.19 -20.30 1.09
N VAL A 370 -2.35 -21.32 1.93
CA VAL A 370 -3.19 -22.50 1.68
C VAL A 370 -4.10 -22.80 2.87
N ALA A 371 -5.09 -23.68 2.69
CA ALA A 371 -6.05 -24.03 3.75
C ALA A 371 -5.38 -24.54 5.04
N SER A 372 -4.29 -25.30 4.94
CA SER A 372 -3.56 -25.78 6.11
C SER A 372 -2.92 -24.67 6.95
N ASP A 373 -2.57 -23.53 6.33
CA ASP A 373 -2.06 -22.35 7.05
C ASP A 373 -3.16 -21.76 7.93
N VAL A 374 -4.38 -21.67 7.38
CA VAL A 374 -5.57 -21.18 8.09
C VAL A 374 -5.93 -22.11 9.25
N ASP A 375 -5.93 -23.42 9.02
CA ASP A 375 -6.19 -24.41 10.07
C ASP A 375 -5.16 -24.32 11.21
N ALA A 376 -3.87 -24.14 10.86
CA ALA A 376 -2.81 -23.97 11.85
C ALA A 376 -3.00 -22.70 12.68
N ALA A 377 -3.35 -21.58 12.03
CA ALA A 377 -3.61 -20.31 12.70
C ALA A 377 -4.78 -20.39 13.70
N ILE A 378 -5.92 -20.98 13.28
CA ILE A 378 -7.09 -21.14 14.15
C ILE A 378 -6.73 -21.99 15.38
N LYS A 379 -6.06 -23.13 15.18
CA LYS A 379 -5.65 -24.02 16.28
C LYS A 379 -4.68 -23.34 17.24
N ALA A 380 -3.69 -22.60 16.72
CA ALA A 380 -2.71 -21.91 17.54
C ALA A 380 -3.37 -20.81 18.39
N VAL A 381 -4.22 -19.97 17.79
CA VAL A 381 -4.93 -18.91 18.52
C VAL A 381 -5.87 -19.51 19.58
N GLN A 382 -6.57 -20.61 19.26
CA GLN A 382 -7.42 -21.31 20.23
C GLN A 382 -6.61 -21.79 21.42
N SER A 383 -5.47 -22.43 21.17
CA SER A 383 -4.60 -22.95 22.23
C SER A 383 -4.06 -21.83 23.12
N ILE A 384 -3.62 -20.70 22.56
CA ILE A 384 -3.15 -19.52 23.32
C ILE A 384 -4.29 -18.93 24.17
N ALA A 385 -5.50 -18.84 23.63
CA ALA A 385 -6.68 -18.35 24.36
C ALA A 385 -7.04 -19.25 25.56
N GLU A 386 -6.82 -20.56 25.45
CA GLU A 386 -7.07 -21.54 26.51
C GLU A 386 -5.99 -21.55 27.61
N MET A 387 -4.75 -21.19 27.32
CA MET A 387 -3.64 -21.17 28.30
C MET A 387 -3.86 -20.25 29.51
N ARG A 388 -4.74 -19.25 29.39
CA ARG A 388 -5.08 -18.29 30.46
C ARG A 388 -6.49 -18.48 31.03
N ARG A 389 -7.13 -19.61 30.79
CA ARG A 389 -8.41 -19.96 31.42
C ARG A 389 -8.25 -20.44 32.85
#